data_AF-A0A439SFE1-F1
#
_entry.id   AF-A0A439SFE1-F1
#
_cell.length_a   1.000
_cell.length_b   1.000
_cell.length_c   1.000
_cell.angle_alpha   90.00
_cell.angle_beta   90.00
_cell.angle_gamma   90.00
#
_symmetry.space_group_name_H-M   'P 1'
#
loop_
_entity.id
_entity.type
_entity.pdbx_description
1 polymer ?
#
loop_
_entity_poly.entity_id
_entity_poly.type
_entity_poly.pdbx_seq_one_letter_code
_entity_poly.pdbx_strand_id
1 'polypeptide(L)'
;MAMMLDEGEPSDVELIGRAKGGDRGAFGKLLERHYGFVYRAAYRWCGRKADAEDIAQEVCVRLGRAIRDYHGKGAFTTWLYTMTLNAARDMMRKSARDTQKTEAYGAYALIAGEAAAELEDPAEALWTAVRKLPDKQRDAVLLVYGEGLSHADAAEAMAISETTVSWHIHEAKKRLRTLMRSAGEV
;
A
#
# COMPACT_ATOMS: atom_id res chain seq x y z
N MET A 1 -37.24 15.60 -28.11
CA MET A 1 -37.26 15.18 -26.70
C MET A 1 -35.94 14.47 -26.44
N ALA A 2 -35.17 14.92 -25.46
CA ALA A 2 -33.71 14.79 -25.40
C ALA A 2 -33.18 13.35 -25.52
N MET A 3 -32.22 13.17 -26.42
CA MET A 3 -31.23 12.08 -26.37
C MET A 3 -30.47 12.21 -25.05
N MET A 4 -30.73 11.34 -24.09
CA MET A 4 -29.77 11.08 -23.03
C MET A 4 -28.61 10.35 -23.67
N LEU A 5 -27.52 11.08 -23.91
CA LEU A 5 -26.23 10.48 -24.17
C LEU A 5 -25.90 9.63 -22.95
N ASP A 6 -25.77 8.33 -23.16
CA ASP A 6 -25.05 7.44 -22.25
C ASP A 6 -23.58 7.90 -22.29
N GLU A 7 -23.27 8.94 -21.51
CA GLU A 7 -21.91 9.36 -21.25
C GLU A 7 -21.27 8.27 -20.40
N GLY A 8 -20.55 7.36 -21.06
CA GLY A 8 -19.79 6.31 -20.41
C GLY A 8 -18.98 6.86 -19.25
N GLU A 9 -18.81 6.03 -18.21
CA GLU A 9 -18.17 6.46 -16.98
C GLU A 9 -16.79 7.08 -17.27
N PRO A 10 -16.51 8.32 -16.81
CA PRO A 10 -15.30 9.04 -17.18
C PRO A 10 -14.07 8.25 -16.76
N SER A 11 -13.10 8.16 -17.68
CA SER A 11 -11.82 7.50 -17.44
C SER A 11 -11.00 8.20 -16.36
N ASP A 12 -10.04 7.49 -15.77
CA ASP A 12 -9.12 8.09 -14.80
C ASP A 12 -8.38 9.29 -15.39
N VAL A 13 -7.98 9.21 -16.66
CA VAL A 13 -7.28 10.31 -17.35
C VAL A 13 -8.12 11.57 -17.40
N GLU A 14 -9.41 11.45 -17.71
CA GLU A 14 -10.35 12.58 -17.74
C GLU A 14 -10.62 13.15 -16.35
N LEU A 15 -10.85 12.27 -15.37
CA LEU A 15 -11.07 12.68 -13.97
C LEU A 15 -9.84 13.41 -13.40
N ILE A 16 -8.63 12.91 -13.67
CA ILE A 16 -7.37 13.55 -13.29
C ILE A 16 -7.24 14.92 -13.95
N GLY A 17 -7.50 15.02 -15.27
CA GLY A 17 -7.42 16.28 -16.00
C GLY A 17 -8.32 17.36 -15.39
N ARG A 18 -9.56 17.01 -15.08
CA ARG A 18 -10.53 17.90 -14.42
C ARG A 18 -10.14 18.23 -12.99
N ALA A 19 -9.71 17.23 -12.21
CA ALA A 19 -9.27 17.42 -10.82
C ALA A 19 -8.09 18.39 -10.72
N LYS A 20 -7.14 18.32 -11.66
CA LYS A 20 -6.03 19.29 -11.76
C LYS A 20 -6.51 20.73 -12.00
N GLY A 21 -7.62 20.89 -12.72
CA GLY A 21 -8.31 22.16 -12.96
C GLY A 21 -9.13 22.67 -11.77
N GLY A 22 -9.16 21.94 -10.64
CA GLY A 22 -9.90 22.32 -9.44
C GLY A 22 -11.32 21.77 -9.36
N ASP A 23 -11.73 20.88 -10.28
CA ASP A 23 -13.03 20.22 -10.23
C ASP A 23 -13.10 19.24 -9.05
N ARG A 24 -13.78 19.67 -7.98
CA ARG A 24 -13.96 18.88 -6.75
C ARG A 24 -14.78 17.62 -7.00
N GLY A 25 -15.73 17.63 -7.92
CA GLY A 25 -16.55 16.47 -8.25
C GLY A 25 -15.75 15.40 -8.96
N ALA A 26 -14.90 15.80 -9.91
CA ALA A 26 -13.97 14.87 -10.57
C ALA A 26 -12.96 14.27 -9.58
N PHE A 27 -12.42 15.09 -8.67
CA PHE A 27 -11.53 14.61 -7.62
C PHE A 27 -12.23 13.62 -6.66
N GLY A 28 -13.46 13.92 -6.25
CA GLY A 28 -14.27 13.04 -5.40
C GLY A 28 -14.50 11.67 -6.03
N LYS A 29 -14.89 11.62 -7.31
CA LYS A 29 -15.05 10.36 -8.06
C LYS A 29 -13.75 9.58 -8.18
N LEU A 30 -12.63 10.27 -8.42
CA LEU A 30 -11.30 9.66 -8.49
C LEU A 30 -10.93 9.02 -7.14
N LEU A 31 -11.19 9.70 -6.03
CA LEU A 31 -10.97 9.16 -4.69
C LEU A 31 -11.84 7.94 -4.41
N GLU A 32 -13.15 8.03 -4.66
CA GLU A 32 -14.10 6.94 -4.42
C GLU A 32 -13.70 5.67 -5.18
N ARG A 33 -13.36 5.82 -6.47
CA ARG A 33 -12.92 4.73 -7.34
C ARG A 33 -11.67 4.01 -6.81
N HIS A 34 -10.71 4.77 -6.27
CA HIS A 34 -9.39 4.24 -5.89
C HIS A 34 -9.20 4.00 -4.39
N TYR A 35 -10.14 4.43 -3.54
CA TYR A 35 -10.04 4.24 -2.09
C TYR A 35 -9.90 2.77 -1.71
N GLY A 36 -10.70 1.89 -2.32
CA GLY A 36 -10.63 0.45 -2.04
C GLY A 36 -9.28 -0.16 -2.42
N PHE A 37 -8.65 0.33 -3.48
CA PHE A 37 -7.29 -0.07 -3.86
C PHE A 37 -6.27 0.37 -2.81
N VAL A 38 -6.29 1.65 -2.43
CA VAL A 38 -5.39 2.22 -1.42
C VAL A 38 -5.55 1.48 -0.07
N TYR A 39 -6.78 1.26 0.37
CA TYR A 39 -7.07 0.56 1.61
C TYR A 39 -6.54 -0.88 1.60
N ARG A 40 -6.78 -1.64 0.52
CA ARG A 40 -6.27 -3.03 0.42
C ARG A 40 -4.75 -3.07 0.40
N ALA A 41 -4.10 -2.17 -0.32
CA ALA A 41 -2.64 -2.07 -0.34
C ALA A 41 -2.08 -1.73 1.04
N ALA A 42 -2.69 -0.77 1.74
CA ALA A 42 -2.34 -0.42 3.11
C ALA A 42 -2.54 -1.61 4.07
N TYR A 43 -3.65 -2.33 3.95
CA TYR A 43 -3.96 -3.49 4.76
C TYR A 43 -2.96 -4.63 4.53
N ARG A 44 -2.58 -4.95 3.28
CA ARG A 44 -1.53 -5.98 3.05
C ARG A 44 -0.21 -5.62 3.70
N TRP A 45 0.05 -4.33 3.87
CA TRP A 45 1.28 -3.84 4.45
C TRP A 45 1.26 -3.83 5.99
N CYS A 46 0.19 -3.35 6.63
CA CYS A 46 0.09 -3.29 8.10
C CYS A 46 -0.66 -4.48 8.72
N GLY A 47 -1.67 -4.99 8.02
CA GLY A 47 -2.66 -6.00 8.41
C GLY A 47 -3.39 -5.72 9.71
N ARG A 48 -3.63 -4.43 9.98
CA ARG A 48 -4.57 -3.95 10.99
C ARG A 48 -5.53 -2.99 10.30
N LYS A 49 -6.85 -3.21 10.46
CA LYS A 49 -7.88 -2.40 9.79
C LYS A 49 -7.74 -0.91 10.09
N ALA A 50 -7.60 -0.55 11.38
CA ALA A 50 -7.48 0.85 11.79
C ALA A 50 -6.27 1.55 11.15
N ASP A 51 -5.11 0.88 11.12
CA ASP A 51 -3.90 1.39 10.44
C ASP A 51 -4.12 1.57 8.94
N ALA A 52 -4.82 0.63 8.30
CA ALA A 52 -5.10 0.72 6.88
C ALA A 52 -6.04 1.89 6.55
N GLU A 53 -7.04 2.15 7.40
CA GLU A 53 -7.92 3.33 7.29
C GLU A 53 -7.15 4.63 7.46
N ASP A 54 -6.28 4.72 8.48
CA ASP A 54 -5.44 5.91 8.73
C ASP A 54 -4.48 6.19 7.56
N ILE A 55 -3.80 5.14 7.05
CA ILE A 55 -2.95 5.27 5.86
C ILE A 55 -3.77 5.73 4.66
N ALA A 56 -4.94 5.13 4.42
CA ALA A 56 -5.76 5.47 3.26
C ALA A 56 -6.23 6.93 3.30
N GLN A 57 -6.63 7.43 4.48
CA GLN A 57 -6.98 8.82 4.67
C GLN A 57 -5.80 9.76 4.41
N GLU A 58 -4.62 9.46 4.96
CA GLU A 58 -3.41 10.24 4.71
C GLU A 58 -3.06 10.28 3.22
N VAL A 59 -3.21 9.16 2.50
CA VAL A 59 -3.01 9.10 1.05
C VAL A 59 -4.01 9.99 0.31
N CYS A 60 -5.29 9.98 0.69
CA CYS A 60 -6.30 10.86 0.09
C CYS A 60 -5.95 12.34 0.28
N VAL A 61 -5.48 12.73 1.46
CA VAL A 61 -5.05 14.10 1.77
C VAL A 61 -3.81 14.47 0.96
N ARG A 62 -2.79 13.61 0.91
CA ARG A 62 -1.58 13.82 0.10
C ARG A 62 -1.93 13.91 -1.39
N LEU A 63 -2.86 13.08 -1.87
CA LEU A 63 -3.30 13.07 -3.26
C LEU A 63 -3.92 14.41 -3.65
N GLY A 64 -4.78 14.99 -2.82
CA GLY A 64 -5.37 16.29 -3.08
C GLY A 64 -4.34 17.41 -3.25
N ARG A 65 -3.20 17.32 -2.56
CA ARG A 65 -2.08 18.27 -2.68
C ARG A 65 -1.22 18.01 -3.92
N ALA A 66 -1.02 16.74 -4.27
CA ALA A 66 -0.07 16.32 -5.30
C ALA A 66 -0.69 16.14 -6.69
N ILE A 67 -2.02 16.03 -6.82
CA ILE A 67 -2.69 15.69 -8.09
C ILE A 67 -2.37 16.66 -9.23
N ARG A 68 -2.11 17.93 -8.89
CA ARG A 68 -1.69 18.98 -9.85
C ARG A 68 -0.33 18.68 -10.50
N ASP A 69 0.56 18.04 -9.75
CA ASP A 69 1.92 17.71 -10.16
C ASP A 69 2.04 16.30 -10.76
N TYR A 70 0.95 15.54 -10.82
CA TYR A 70 0.98 14.21 -11.43
C TYR A 70 1.20 14.32 -12.95
N HIS A 71 2.31 13.82 -13.49
CA HIS A 71 2.63 13.99 -14.91
C HIS A 71 2.16 12.86 -15.84
N GLY A 72 1.42 11.87 -15.34
CA GLY A 72 0.95 10.76 -16.19
C GLY A 72 2.06 9.76 -16.58
N LYS A 73 3.17 9.73 -15.83
CA LYS A 73 4.18 8.67 -15.99
C LYS A 73 3.63 7.39 -15.36
N GLY A 74 3.39 6.37 -16.20
CA GLY A 74 2.81 5.09 -15.78
C GLY A 74 1.33 5.19 -15.37
N ALA A 75 0.78 4.06 -14.89
CA ALA A 75 -0.60 4.00 -14.43
C ALA A 75 -0.80 4.85 -13.16
N PHE A 76 -1.97 5.47 -13.03
CA PHE A 76 -2.34 6.24 -11.84
C PHE A 76 -2.29 5.40 -10.55
N THR A 77 -2.67 4.13 -10.65
CA THR A 77 -2.61 3.15 -9.55
C THR A 77 -1.18 2.90 -9.07
N THR A 78 -0.17 2.89 -9.96
CA THR A 78 1.25 2.79 -9.59
C THR A 78 1.69 3.99 -8.75
N TRP A 79 1.24 5.18 -9.14
CA TRP A 79 1.53 6.41 -8.39
C TRP A 79 0.84 6.40 -7.02
N LEU A 80 -0.45 6.05 -6.96
CA LEU A 80 -1.18 5.88 -5.70
C LEU A 80 -0.51 4.86 -4.79
N TYR A 81 -0.06 3.73 -5.33
CA TYR A 81 0.63 2.73 -4.53
C TYR A 81 1.92 3.29 -3.92
N THR A 82 2.70 4.05 -4.68
CA THR A 82 3.91 4.71 -4.15
C THR A 82 3.58 5.63 -2.99
N MET A 83 2.48 6.40 -3.10
CA MET A 83 2.00 7.25 -2.00
C MET A 83 1.58 6.43 -0.78
N THR A 84 0.85 5.34 -0.99
CA THR A 84 0.42 4.39 0.06
C THR A 84 1.61 3.77 0.78
N LEU A 85 2.60 3.30 0.03
CA LEU A 85 3.79 2.67 0.58
C LEU A 85 4.60 3.65 1.43
N ASN A 86 4.72 4.90 0.97
CA ASN A 86 5.41 5.94 1.72
C ASN A 86 4.65 6.31 3.00
N ALA A 87 3.33 6.49 2.93
CA ALA A 87 2.50 6.75 4.10
C ALA A 87 2.58 5.61 5.13
N ALA A 88 2.53 4.36 4.67
CA ALA A 88 2.65 3.18 5.53
C ALA A 88 4.01 3.12 6.23
N ARG A 89 5.11 3.31 5.48
CA ARG A 89 6.48 3.40 6.03
C ARG A 89 6.62 4.53 7.05
N ASP A 90 6.05 5.70 6.78
CA ASP A 90 6.06 6.85 7.70
C ASP A 90 5.38 6.50 9.03
N MET A 91 4.22 5.83 8.95
CA MET A 91 3.47 5.39 10.12
C MET A 91 4.24 4.36 10.96
N MET A 92 4.88 3.36 10.36
CA MET A 92 5.70 2.40 11.13
C MET A 92 6.92 3.03 11.77
N ARG A 93 7.59 3.96 11.06
CA ARG A 93 8.70 4.71 11.65
C ARG A 93 8.24 5.56 12.83
N LYS A 94 7.02 6.11 12.77
CA LYS A 94 6.41 6.83 13.89
C LYS A 94 6.11 5.90 15.05
N SER A 95 5.44 4.78 14.79
CA SER A 95 5.14 3.75 15.80
C SER A 95 6.40 3.24 16.50
N ALA A 96 7.46 2.90 15.75
CA ALA A 96 8.73 2.45 16.33
C ALA A 96 9.39 3.51 17.25
N ARG A 97 9.33 4.79 16.87
CA ARG A 97 9.83 5.89 17.72
C ARG A 97 8.99 6.08 18.98
N ASP A 98 7.67 5.93 18.86
CA ASP A 98 6.74 6.11 19.98
C ASP A 98 6.87 4.94 20.98
N THR A 99 7.08 3.71 20.51
CA THR A 99 7.44 2.56 21.36
C THR A 99 8.76 2.79 22.09
N GLN A 100 9.81 3.23 21.39
CA GLN A 100 11.11 3.52 21.99
C GLN A 100 11.04 4.63 23.07
N LYS A 101 10.19 5.64 22.86
CA LYS A 101 9.93 6.68 23.87
C LYS A 101 9.13 6.14 25.06
N THR A 102 8.17 5.25 24.82
CA THR A 102 7.33 4.65 25.88
C THR A 102 8.16 3.71 26.76
N GLU A 103 9.08 2.93 26.17
CA GLU A 103 10.04 2.11 26.91
C GLU A 103 10.98 2.94 27.81
N ALA A 104 11.29 4.18 27.42
CA ALA A 104 12.11 5.08 28.22
C ALA A 104 11.36 5.72 29.42
N TYR A 105 10.03 5.64 29.49
CA TYR A 105 9.20 6.27 30.54
C TYR A 105 8.46 5.29 31.47
N GLY A 106 8.74 4.00 31.39
CA GLY A 106 8.17 2.99 32.29
C GLY A 106 7.02 2.23 31.63
N ALA A 107 7.16 0.91 31.68
CA ALA A 107 6.30 -0.12 31.10
C ALA A 107 4.81 0.22 31.09
N TYR A 108 4.21 0.28 29.89
CA TYR A 108 2.98 -0.42 29.49
C TYR A 108 2.56 0.07 28.10
N ALA A 109 3.00 -0.65 27.07
CA ALA A 109 2.27 -0.72 25.82
C ALA A 109 2.42 -2.16 25.32
N LEU A 110 1.58 -3.04 25.86
CA LEU A 110 1.35 -4.34 25.25
C LEU A 110 1.11 -4.12 23.75
N ILE A 111 1.82 -4.91 22.96
CA ILE A 111 1.62 -5.20 21.55
C ILE A 111 0.14 -4.99 21.20
N ALA A 112 -0.15 -3.84 20.59
CA ALA A 112 -1.50 -3.49 20.16
C ALA A 112 -1.86 -4.38 18.97
N GLY A 113 -2.46 -5.53 19.29
CA GLY A 113 -3.19 -6.36 18.36
C GLY A 113 -2.39 -7.46 17.69
N GLU A 114 -1.80 -8.37 18.47
CA GLU A 114 -1.92 -9.78 18.08
C GLU A 114 -3.38 -10.18 18.28
N ALA A 115 -4.24 -9.77 17.34
CA ALA A 115 -5.29 -10.68 16.94
C ALA A 115 -4.56 -11.81 16.21
N ALA A 116 -4.06 -12.78 16.98
CA ALA A 116 -3.92 -14.13 16.47
C ALA A 116 -5.35 -14.61 16.19
N ALA A 117 -5.96 -14.07 15.13
CA ALA A 117 -7.00 -14.79 14.45
C ALA A 117 -6.34 -16.12 14.09
N GLU A 118 -6.86 -17.22 14.61
CA GLU A 118 -6.55 -18.54 14.06
C GLU A 118 -6.64 -18.40 12.54
N LEU A 119 -5.49 -18.47 11.87
CA LEU A 119 -5.37 -18.15 10.45
C LEU A 119 -5.98 -19.30 9.66
N GLU A 120 -7.31 -19.34 9.60
CA GLU A 120 -8.06 -20.28 8.75
C GLU A 120 -7.88 -19.94 7.26
N ASP A 121 -7.46 -18.71 6.92
CA ASP A 121 -7.18 -18.28 5.54
C ASP A 121 -5.67 -18.40 5.22
N PRO A 122 -5.28 -19.35 4.34
CA PRO A 122 -3.90 -19.48 3.87
C PRO A 122 -3.33 -18.21 3.24
N ALA A 123 -4.19 -17.36 2.65
CA ALA A 123 -3.76 -16.10 2.06
C ALA A 123 -3.32 -15.08 3.13
N GLU A 124 -4.06 -14.96 4.24
CA GLU A 124 -3.69 -14.08 5.34
C GLU A 124 -2.45 -14.59 6.08
N ALA A 125 -2.28 -15.92 6.17
CA ALA A 125 -1.06 -16.51 6.73
C ALA A 125 0.19 -16.15 5.90
N LEU A 126 0.07 -16.17 4.58
CA LEU A 126 1.14 -15.72 3.68
C LEU A 126 1.42 -14.23 3.86
N TRP A 127 0.41 -13.36 3.90
CA TRP A 127 0.61 -11.92 4.10
C TRP A 127 1.21 -11.60 5.46
N THR A 128 0.85 -12.35 6.50
CA THR A 128 1.48 -12.28 7.82
C THR A 128 2.97 -12.64 7.74
N ALA A 129 3.34 -13.69 7.01
CA ALA A 129 4.75 -14.04 6.79
C ALA A 129 5.50 -12.96 5.97
N VAL A 130 4.85 -12.40 4.95
CA VAL A 130 5.40 -11.29 4.13
C VAL A 130 5.66 -10.05 4.98
N ARG A 131 4.79 -9.74 5.95
CA ARG A 131 4.97 -8.61 6.87
C ARG A 131 6.23 -8.72 7.73
N LYS A 132 6.71 -9.94 8.01
CA LYS A 132 7.95 -10.22 8.76
C LYS A 132 9.23 -10.07 7.94
N LEU A 133 9.14 -9.84 6.62
CA LEU A 133 10.31 -9.63 5.78
C LEU A 133 10.98 -8.26 6.05
N PRO A 134 12.29 -8.13 5.77
CA PRO A 134 12.95 -6.83 5.71
C PRO A 134 12.22 -5.88 4.76
N ASP A 135 12.14 -4.60 5.11
CA ASP A 135 11.31 -3.59 4.42
C ASP A 135 11.37 -3.70 2.89
N LYS A 136 12.56 -3.60 2.29
CA LYS A 136 12.71 -3.62 0.82
C LYS A 136 12.26 -4.92 0.17
N GLN A 137 12.37 -6.05 0.86
CA GLN A 137 11.90 -7.34 0.38
C GLN A 137 10.37 -7.44 0.47
N ARG A 138 9.80 -6.97 1.60
CA ARG A 138 8.36 -6.85 1.77
C ARG A 138 7.75 -5.96 0.68
N ASP A 139 8.32 -4.77 0.48
CA ASP A 139 7.85 -3.81 -0.51
C ASP A 139 7.85 -4.42 -1.92
N ALA A 140 8.93 -5.09 -2.33
CA ALA A 140 9.05 -5.71 -3.65
C ALA A 140 8.02 -6.82 -3.86
N VAL A 141 7.77 -7.66 -2.84
CA VAL A 141 6.74 -8.70 -2.90
C VAL A 141 5.35 -8.10 -3.00
N LEU A 142 5.04 -7.07 -2.21
CA LEU A 142 3.72 -6.44 -2.24
C LEU A 142 3.45 -5.74 -3.58
N LEU A 143 4.44 -5.05 -4.14
CA LEU A 143 4.33 -4.40 -5.47
C LEU A 143 4.05 -5.43 -6.58
N VAL A 144 4.86 -6.49 -6.65
CA VAL A 144 4.81 -7.43 -7.78
C VAL A 144 3.71 -8.48 -7.61
N TYR A 145 3.58 -9.10 -6.43
CA TYR A 145 2.62 -10.18 -6.20
C TYR A 145 1.30 -9.70 -5.59
N GLY A 146 1.32 -8.62 -4.81
CA GLY A 146 0.10 -8.03 -4.25
C GLY A 146 -0.68 -7.24 -5.30
N GLU A 147 0.02 -6.36 -6.02
CA GLU A 147 -0.61 -5.44 -6.97
C GLU A 147 -0.41 -5.77 -8.46
N GLY A 148 0.41 -6.79 -8.76
CA GLY A 148 0.62 -7.23 -10.15
C GLY A 148 1.50 -6.27 -10.96
N LEU A 149 2.28 -5.41 -10.33
CA LEU A 149 3.17 -4.50 -11.05
C LEU A 149 4.31 -5.25 -11.74
N SER A 150 4.76 -4.71 -12.87
CA SER A 150 6.00 -5.17 -13.50
C SER A 150 7.20 -4.87 -12.60
N HIS A 151 8.32 -5.58 -12.84
CA HIS A 151 9.55 -5.27 -12.10
C HIS A 151 10.04 -3.83 -12.38
N ALA A 152 9.81 -3.31 -13.59
CA ALA A 152 10.13 -1.94 -13.95
C ALA A 152 9.29 -0.90 -13.17
N ASP A 153 7.97 -1.10 -13.10
CA ASP A 153 7.08 -0.20 -12.33
C ASP A 153 7.38 -0.25 -10.84
N ALA A 154 7.67 -1.46 -10.31
CA ALA A 154 8.10 -1.62 -8.93
C ALA A 154 9.44 -0.93 -8.65
N ALA A 155 10.37 -0.95 -9.61
CA ALA A 155 11.66 -0.29 -9.50
C ALA A 155 11.51 1.24 -9.41
N GLU A 156 10.63 1.81 -10.25
CA GLU A 156 10.27 3.24 -10.19
C GLU A 156 9.66 3.59 -8.83
N ALA A 157 8.67 2.84 -8.37
CA ALA A 157 8.00 3.06 -7.08
C ALA A 157 8.96 2.96 -5.87
N MET A 158 9.95 2.06 -5.96
CA MET A 158 10.94 1.83 -4.91
C MET A 158 12.19 2.72 -5.00
N ALA A 159 12.34 3.49 -6.09
CA ALA A 159 13.53 4.25 -6.45
C ALA A 159 14.83 3.41 -6.44
N ILE A 160 14.78 2.24 -7.09
CA ILE A 160 15.92 1.30 -7.23
C ILE A 160 15.97 0.76 -8.67
N SER A 161 16.96 -0.08 -9.01
CA SER A 161 17.00 -0.73 -10.33
C SER A 161 16.08 -1.94 -10.42
N GLU A 162 15.59 -2.27 -11.62
CA GLU A 162 14.80 -3.47 -11.89
C GLU A 162 15.51 -4.77 -11.48
N THR A 163 16.83 -4.83 -11.69
CA THR A 163 17.68 -5.92 -11.22
C THR A 163 17.64 -6.05 -9.69
N THR A 164 17.65 -4.92 -8.97
CA THR A 164 17.56 -4.89 -7.51
C THR A 164 16.19 -5.36 -7.02
N VAL A 165 15.09 -5.00 -7.70
CA VAL A 165 13.75 -5.54 -7.41
C VAL A 165 13.75 -7.06 -7.55
N SER A 166 14.30 -7.57 -8.66
CA SER A 166 14.38 -9.01 -8.92
C SER A 166 15.18 -9.75 -7.83
N TRP A 167 16.29 -9.15 -7.38
CA TRP A 167 17.08 -9.68 -6.26
C TRP A 167 16.29 -9.70 -4.95
N HIS A 168 15.59 -8.60 -4.61
CA HIS A 168 14.75 -8.55 -3.41
C HIS A 168 13.64 -9.60 -3.43
N ILE A 169 13.00 -9.84 -4.58
CA ILE A 169 11.98 -10.88 -4.73
C ILE A 169 12.57 -12.28 -4.52
N HIS A 170 13.73 -12.56 -5.11
CA HIS A 170 14.42 -13.84 -4.93
C HIS A 170 14.70 -14.09 -3.44
N GLU A 171 15.28 -13.10 -2.79
CA GLU A 171 15.69 -13.17 -1.39
C GLU A 171 14.47 -13.25 -0.45
N ALA A 172 13.38 -12.56 -0.78
CA ALA A 172 12.10 -12.67 -0.09
C ALA A 172 11.53 -14.09 -0.15
N LYS A 173 11.49 -14.70 -1.35
CA LYS A 173 11.01 -16.08 -1.54
C LYS A 173 11.81 -17.08 -0.71
N LYS A 174 13.13 -16.90 -0.63
CA LYS A 174 14.00 -17.75 0.20
C LYS A 174 13.62 -17.66 1.67
N ARG A 175 13.46 -16.43 2.21
CA ARG A 175 13.04 -16.20 3.61
C ARG A 175 11.64 -16.73 3.90
N LEU A 176 10.68 -16.49 3.00
CA LEU A 176 9.31 -16.97 3.16
C LEU A 176 9.23 -18.49 3.26
N ARG A 177 10.00 -19.23 2.43
CA ARG A 177 10.07 -20.69 2.54
C ARG A 177 10.55 -21.16 3.91
N THR A 178 11.52 -20.47 4.50
CA THR A 178 12.00 -20.78 5.86
C THR A 178 10.92 -20.49 6.90
N LEU A 179 10.30 -19.30 6.85
CA LEU A 179 9.26 -18.89 7.80
C LEU A 179 8.03 -19.80 7.76
N MET A 180 7.62 -20.23 6.57
CA MET A 180 6.43 -21.07 6.39
C MET A 180 6.70 -22.55 6.74
N ARG A 181 7.93 -23.06 6.56
CA ARG A 181 8.30 -24.39 7.05
C ARG A 181 8.26 -24.47 8.57
N SER A 182 8.83 -23.49 9.26
CA SER A 182 8.79 -23.44 10.73
C SER A 182 7.39 -23.29 11.32
N ALA A 183 6.44 -22.75 10.55
CA ALA A 183 5.05 -22.59 10.97
C ALA A 183 4.20 -23.86 10.73
N GLY A 184 4.63 -24.78 9.87
CA GLY A 184 3.94 -26.04 9.56
C GLY A 184 4.49 -27.27 10.30
N GLU A 185 5.47 -27.10 11.18
CA GLU A 185 6.06 -28.15 12.03
C GLU A 185 5.47 -28.16 13.46
N VAL A 186 4.27 -27.59 13.66
CA VAL A 186 3.52 -27.63 14.94
C VAL A 186 2.31 -28.55 14.82
#